data_AF-A0A964HCB6-F1
#
_entry.id   AF-A0A964HCB6-F1
#
_cell.length_a   1.000
_cell.length_b   1.000
_cell.length_c   1.000
_cell.angle_alpha   90.00
_cell.angle_beta   90.00
_cell.angle_gamma   90.00
#
_symmetry.space_group_name_H-M   'P 1'
#
loop_
_entity.id
_entity.type
_entity.pdbx_description
1 polymer ?
#
loop_
_entity_poly.entity_id
_entity_poly.type
_entity_poly.pdbx_seq_one_letter_code
_entity_poly.pdbx_strand_id
1 'polypeptide(L)'
;MFTTLTPRWALLLLMTGVTLRAEVTVSFPVPRDGRVSLGLYDIEGRMVRTLLTGKPLGKGEHAVTWDGLDRYGNALPAGDYTWKLIATEGLRSEFITQVGQNVDPVWERATGNHQPPNAAAVDATGLYRQGSVNEGAHWGVKTDLDGRTLWVNDRHQADPWICGGEALTLVNGRLFELMRDGTVYGADATTGRVFTGSDTQPKPWNLRWESYVAPAGTSDDARRKRSIAERPHDLAGDAANGLLVAAYPQHDAIAWFDARDGRQV
;
A
#
# COMPACT_ATOMS: atom_id res chain seq x y z
N MET A 1 -35.19 -71.86 -15.58
CA MET A 1 -35.34 -71.51 -17.00
C MET A 1 -35.83 -70.07 -17.06
N PHE A 2 -35.00 -69.19 -17.64
CA PHE A 2 -35.17 -67.75 -17.91
C PHE A 2 -35.43 -66.78 -16.73
N THR A 3 -34.32 -66.33 -16.11
CA THR A 3 -34.22 -65.03 -15.45
C THR A 3 -34.19 -63.93 -16.52
N THR A 4 -35.24 -63.12 -16.59
CA THR A 4 -35.30 -61.92 -17.45
C THR A 4 -34.43 -60.81 -16.86
N LEU A 5 -33.34 -60.47 -17.55
CA LEU A 5 -32.55 -59.26 -17.34
C LEU A 5 -33.23 -58.09 -18.08
N THR A 6 -33.88 -57.19 -17.34
CA THR A 6 -34.27 -55.88 -17.87
C THR A 6 -33.06 -54.95 -17.85
N PRO A 7 -32.58 -54.40 -18.98
CA PRO A 7 -31.54 -53.38 -18.95
C PRO A 7 -32.18 -52.09 -18.44
N ARG A 8 -31.83 -51.67 -17.23
CA ARG A 8 -32.02 -50.28 -16.82
C ARG A 8 -30.96 -49.45 -17.54
N TRP A 9 -31.40 -48.61 -18.45
CA TRP A 9 -30.57 -47.57 -19.03
C TRP A 9 -30.17 -46.62 -17.90
N ALA A 10 -28.96 -46.78 -17.36
CA ALA A 10 -28.38 -45.79 -16.49
C ALA A 10 -27.92 -44.62 -17.38
N LEU A 11 -28.72 -43.55 -17.42
CA LEU A 11 -28.25 -42.27 -17.92
C LEU A 11 -27.27 -41.71 -16.89
N LEU A 12 -25.97 -41.94 -17.10
CA LEU A 12 -24.92 -41.34 -16.28
C LEU A 12 -24.71 -39.90 -16.75
N LEU A 13 -25.43 -38.96 -16.14
CA LEU A 13 -25.22 -37.53 -16.37
C LEU A 13 -23.99 -37.09 -15.54
N LEU A 14 -22.81 -37.09 -16.16
CA LEU A 14 -21.63 -36.43 -15.59
C LEU A 14 -21.82 -34.91 -15.75
N MET A 15 -22.54 -34.29 -14.82
CA MET A 15 -22.53 -32.84 -14.66
C MET A 15 -21.19 -32.47 -14.02
N THR A 16 -20.12 -32.40 -14.81
CA THR A 16 -19.01 -31.54 -14.41
C THR A 16 -19.59 -30.14 -14.35
N GLY A 17 -19.70 -29.57 -13.15
CA GLY A 17 -20.19 -28.21 -12.98
C GLY A 17 -19.33 -27.26 -13.80
N VAL A 18 -19.82 -26.87 -14.97
CA VAL A 18 -19.25 -25.75 -15.71
C VAL A 18 -19.79 -24.51 -15.02
N THR A 19 -18.96 -23.86 -14.22
CA THR A 19 -19.20 -22.47 -13.84
C THR A 19 -19.04 -21.65 -15.12
N LEU A 20 -20.16 -21.24 -15.71
CA LEU A 20 -20.15 -20.23 -16.78
C LEU A 20 -19.62 -18.94 -16.15
N ARG A 21 -18.38 -18.56 -16.50
CA ARG A 21 -17.85 -17.25 -16.11
C ARG A 21 -18.54 -16.21 -16.98
N ALA A 22 -19.09 -15.17 -16.37
CA ALA A 22 -19.57 -14.02 -17.13
C ALA A 22 -18.34 -13.38 -17.79
N GLU A 23 -18.32 -13.30 -19.12
CA GLU A 23 -17.22 -12.65 -19.84
C GLU A 23 -17.73 -11.29 -20.35
N VAL A 24 -17.49 -10.24 -19.57
CA VAL A 24 -17.91 -8.88 -19.88
C VAL A 24 -16.75 -8.14 -20.53
N THR A 25 -16.93 -7.72 -21.79
CA THR A 25 -15.93 -6.92 -22.50
C THR A 25 -16.14 -5.44 -22.21
N VAL A 26 -15.13 -4.80 -21.62
CA VAL A 26 -15.11 -3.37 -21.34
C VAL A 26 -14.25 -2.69 -22.40
N SER A 27 -14.88 -1.92 -23.29
CA SER A 27 -14.20 -1.14 -24.34
C SER A 27 -13.99 0.30 -23.88
N PHE A 28 -12.83 0.88 -24.19
CA PHE A 28 -12.45 2.22 -23.75
C PHE A 28 -11.45 2.89 -24.71
N PRO A 29 -11.56 4.22 -24.91
CA PRO A 29 -10.60 4.98 -25.69
C PRO A 29 -9.36 5.35 -24.86
N VAL A 30 -8.20 5.32 -25.50
CA VAL A 30 -6.93 5.85 -24.99
C VAL A 30 -6.56 7.08 -25.82
N PRO A 31 -6.56 8.30 -25.24
CA PRO A 31 -6.44 9.53 -26.02
C PRO A 31 -5.02 9.82 -26.53
N ARG A 32 -4.00 9.24 -25.90
CA ARG A 32 -2.57 9.37 -26.23
C ARG A 32 -1.81 8.16 -25.73
N ASP A 33 -0.65 7.89 -26.33
CA ASP A 33 0.26 6.84 -25.89
C ASP A 33 0.64 7.03 -24.41
N GLY A 34 0.66 5.93 -23.65
CA GLY A 34 1.00 6.01 -22.24
C GLY A 34 0.73 4.74 -21.45
N ARG A 35 0.73 4.89 -20.13
CA ARG A 35 0.32 3.88 -19.15
C ARG A 35 -1.10 4.13 -18.70
N VAL A 36 -1.90 3.08 -18.77
CA VAL A 36 -3.33 3.11 -18.48
C VAL A 36 -3.65 2.27 -17.25
N SER A 37 -4.40 2.85 -16.33
CA SER A 37 -5.05 2.13 -15.23
C SER A 37 -6.57 2.25 -15.38
N LEU A 38 -7.29 1.16 -15.13
CA LEU A 38 -8.74 1.08 -15.25
C LEU A 38 -9.35 0.36 -14.04
N GLY A 39 -10.28 1.03 -13.36
CA GLY A 39 -11.03 0.49 -12.23
C GLY A 39 -12.52 0.35 -12.55
N LEU A 40 -13.13 -0.72 -12.03
CA LEU A 40 -14.57 -0.99 -12.02
C LEU A 40 -15.19 -0.53 -10.71
N TYR A 41 -16.40 0.03 -10.81
CA TYR A 41 -17.15 0.59 -9.70
C TYR A 41 -18.61 0.11 -9.75
N ASP A 42 -19.18 -0.16 -8.57
CA ASP A 42 -20.62 -0.44 -8.45
C ASP A 42 -21.46 0.84 -8.57
N ILE A 43 -22.79 0.67 -8.46
CA ILE A 43 -23.75 1.78 -8.58
C ILE A 43 -23.63 2.80 -7.44
N GLU A 44 -23.08 2.40 -6.28
CA GLU A 44 -22.75 3.33 -5.19
C GLU A 44 -21.41 4.04 -5.39
N GLY A 45 -20.71 3.76 -6.50
CA GLY A 45 -19.42 4.37 -6.82
C GLY A 45 -18.25 3.79 -6.03
N ARG A 46 -18.41 2.62 -5.40
CA ARG A 46 -17.32 1.92 -4.69
C ARG A 46 -16.51 1.11 -5.70
N MET A 47 -15.18 1.19 -5.61
CA MET A 47 -14.31 0.42 -6.49
C MET A 47 -14.35 -1.07 -6.11
N VAL A 48 -14.81 -1.91 -7.03
CA VAL A 48 -14.96 -3.36 -6.81
C VAL A 48 -13.78 -4.17 -7.34
N ARG A 49 -13.12 -3.68 -8.40
CA ARG A 49 -11.98 -4.36 -9.01
C ARG A 49 -11.15 -3.43 -9.91
N THR A 50 -9.84 -3.63 -9.94
CA THR A 50 -8.96 -3.04 -10.95
C THR A 50 -8.76 -4.05 -12.09
N LEU A 51 -8.90 -3.59 -13.34
CA LEU A 51 -8.70 -4.42 -14.53
C LEU A 51 -7.35 -4.18 -15.20
N LEU A 52 -6.81 -2.97 -15.07
CA LEU A 52 -5.50 -2.59 -15.62
C LEU A 52 -4.74 -1.75 -14.60
N THR A 53 -3.44 -2.04 -14.44
CA THR A 53 -2.53 -1.28 -13.56
C THR A 53 -1.31 -0.82 -14.36
N GLY A 54 -1.30 0.46 -14.77
CA GLY A 54 -0.18 1.09 -15.46
C GLY A 54 0.25 0.41 -16.77
N LYS A 55 -0.69 -0.27 -17.45
CA LYS A 55 -0.41 -1.06 -18.66
C LYS A 55 -0.04 -0.14 -19.83
N PRO A 56 1.08 -0.36 -20.53
CA PRO A 56 1.44 0.45 -21.69
C PRO A 56 0.45 0.19 -22.84
N LEU A 57 -0.26 1.23 -23.27
CA LEU A 57 -1.20 1.20 -24.40
C LEU A 57 -0.95 2.42 -25.30
N GLY A 58 -1.04 2.21 -26.61
CA GLY A 58 -1.00 3.29 -27.59
C GLY A 58 -2.35 4.01 -27.69
N LYS A 59 -2.37 5.18 -28.31
CA LYS A 59 -3.60 5.91 -28.67
C LYS A 59 -4.52 5.02 -29.51
N GLY A 60 -5.80 4.99 -29.18
CA GLY A 60 -6.83 4.25 -29.93
C GLY A 60 -7.88 3.60 -29.05
N GLU A 61 -8.72 2.77 -29.65
CA GLU A 61 -9.72 1.96 -28.94
C GLU A 61 -9.08 0.66 -28.42
N HIS A 62 -9.37 0.34 -27.16
CA HIS A 62 -8.90 -0.87 -26.51
C HIS A 62 -10.05 -1.56 -25.79
N ALA A 63 -9.86 -2.84 -25.48
CA ALA A 63 -10.80 -3.61 -24.68
C ALA A 63 -10.09 -4.48 -23.65
N VAL A 64 -10.75 -4.68 -22.51
CA VAL A 64 -10.34 -5.63 -21.47
C VAL A 64 -11.53 -6.49 -21.06
N THR A 65 -11.26 -7.77 -20.83
CA THR A 65 -12.26 -8.72 -20.39
C THR A 65 -12.31 -8.77 -18.86
N TRP A 66 -13.52 -8.76 -18.31
CA TRP A 66 -13.81 -8.98 -16.90
C TRP A 66 -14.65 -10.26 -16.72
N ASP A 67 -14.31 -11.06 -15.71
CA ASP A 67 -14.88 -12.38 -15.42
C ASP A 67 -16.11 -12.35 -14.47
N GLY A 68 -16.58 -11.16 -14.09
CA GLY A 68 -17.69 -10.97 -13.16
C GLY A 68 -17.30 -11.06 -11.67
N LEU A 69 -16.01 -11.20 -11.33
CA LEU A 69 -15.57 -11.34 -9.94
C LEU A 69 -15.05 -10.02 -9.35
N ASP A 70 -15.14 -9.84 -8.04
CA ASP A 70 -14.47 -8.76 -7.31
C ASP A 70 -12.95 -9.01 -7.16
N ARG A 71 -12.24 -8.09 -6.49
CA ARG A 71 -10.80 -8.23 -6.20
C ARG A 71 -10.43 -9.42 -5.30
N TYR A 72 -11.41 -10.04 -4.62
CA TYR A 72 -11.21 -11.18 -3.74
C TYR A 72 -11.58 -12.52 -4.43
N GLY A 73 -12.01 -12.47 -5.70
CA GLY A 73 -12.44 -13.64 -6.46
C GLY A 73 -13.88 -14.08 -6.19
N ASN A 74 -14.66 -13.27 -5.46
CA ASN A 74 -16.08 -13.55 -5.24
C ASN A 74 -16.89 -13.09 -6.45
N ALA A 75 -17.93 -13.85 -6.81
CA ALA A 75 -18.88 -13.43 -7.83
C ALA A 75 -19.62 -12.17 -7.38
N LEU A 76 -19.64 -11.15 -8.23
CA LEU A 76 -20.43 -9.96 -8.00
C LEU A 76 -21.89 -10.17 -8.47
N PRO A 77 -22.87 -9.52 -7.82
CA PRO A 77 -24.27 -9.58 -8.27
C PRO A 77 -24.41 -9.11 -9.73
N ALA A 78 -25.41 -9.62 -10.43
CA ALA A 78 -25.79 -9.03 -11.70
C ALA A 78 -26.31 -7.60 -11.47
N GLY A 79 -25.83 -6.66 -12.27
CA GLY A 79 -26.21 -5.26 -12.14
C GLY A 79 -25.35 -4.36 -13.02
N ASP A 80 -25.62 -3.06 -12.92
CA ASP A 80 -24.86 -2.04 -13.65
C ASP A 80 -23.56 -1.73 -12.91
N TYR A 81 -22.48 -1.70 -13.69
CA TYR A 81 -21.15 -1.30 -13.23
C TYR A 81 -20.63 -0.19 -14.13
N THR A 82 -19.91 0.74 -13.54
CA THR A 82 -19.21 1.80 -14.27
C THR A 82 -17.71 1.56 -14.21
N TRP A 83 -16.97 2.17 -15.13
CA TRP A 83 -15.51 2.15 -15.10
C TRP A 83 -14.94 3.56 -15.14
N LYS A 84 -13.77 3.73 -14.54
CA LYS A 84 -12.96 4.95 -14.66
C LYS A 84 -11.57 4.57 -15.14
N LEU A 85 -11.00 5.43 -15.97
CA LEU A 85 -9.68 5.24 -16.57
C LEU A 85 -8.79 6.45 -16.29
N ILE A 86 -7.52 6.17 -16.01
CA ILE A 86 -6.45 7.17 -15.96
C ILE A 86 -5.39 6.77 -16.98
N ALA A 87 -5.04 7.72 -17.86
CA ALA A 87 -3.95 7.59 -18.82
C ALA A 87 -2.85 8.62 -18.51
N THR A 88 -1.63 8.16 -18.30
CA THR A 88 -0.45 9.00 -18.04
C THR A 88 0.67 8.63 -19.01
N GLU A 89 1.58 9.55 -19.36
CA GLU A 89 2.78 9.17 -20.14
C GLU A 89 3.75 8.29 -19.32
N GLY A 90 3.43 8.07 -18.04
CA GLY A 90 4.28 7.40 -17.07
C GLY A 90 5.09 8.42 -16.28
N LEU A 91 5.67 7.96 -15.17
CA LEU A 91 6.64 8.73 -14.42
C LEU A 91 8.01 8.57 -15.09
N ARG A 92 8.78 9.66 -15.14
CA ARG A 92 10.21 9.64 -15.46
C ARG A 92 10.98 9.78 -14.16
N SER A 93 11.92 8.88 -13.92
CA SER A 93 12.91 9.05 -12.86
C SER A 93 14.22 9.53 -13.49
N GLU A 94 14.89 10.44 -12.79
CA GLU A 94 16.24 10.86 -13.10
C GLU A 94 17.11 10.51 -11.90
N PHE A 95 18.25 9.86 -12.15
CA PHE A 95 19.23 9.65 -11.09
C PHE A 95 19.91 11.00 -10.81
N ILE A 96 19.68 11.54 -9.62
CA ILE A 96 20.32 12.77 -9.17
C ILE A 96 21.63 12.43 -8.44
N THR A 97 21.55 11.59 -7.40
CA THR A 97 22.68 11.18 -6.57
C THR A 97 22.34 9.95 -5.73
N GLN A 98 23.34 9.39 -5.04
CA GLN A 98 23.16 8.40 -3.99
C GLN A 98 23.33 9.06 -2.62
N VAL A 99 22.34 8.90 -1.74
CA VAL A 99 22.44 9.37 -0.34
C VAL A 99 23.10 8.27 0.49
N GLY A 100 24.27 8.58 1.06
CA GLY A 100 24.97 7.73 2.02
C GLY A 100 24.95 8.34 3.43
N GLN A 101 25.56 7.65 4.38
CA GLN A 101 25.86 8.21 5.69
C GLN A 101 27.36 8.46 5.79
N ASN A 102 27.71 9.70 6.12
CA ASN A 102 29.06 10.07 6.53
C ASN A 102 28.92 10.64 7.95
N VAL A 103 29.03 9.76 8.94
CA VAL A 103 28.91 10.10 10.37
C VAL A 103 30.27 9.95 11.03
N ASP A 104 30.66 10.96 11.79
CA ASP A 104 31.85 10.95 12.64
C ASP A 104 31.45 11.38 14.07
N PRO A 105 31.48 10.48 15.08
CA PRO A 105 31.81 9.06 14.99
C PRO A 105 30.68 8.20 14.38
N VAL A 106 31.06 7.07 13.80
CA VAL A 106 30.23 6.24 12.90
C VAL A 106 28.95 5.66 13.51
N TRP A 107 28.86 5.56 14.84
CA TRP A 107 27.73 4.90 15.53
C TRP A 107 26.75 5.85 16.21
N GLU A 108 27.13 7.10 16.48
CA GLU A 108 26.22 8.05 17.12
C GLU A 108 25.35 8.70 16.03
N ARG A 109 24.02 8.59 16.16
CA ARG A 109 23.04 9.29 15.31
C ARG A 109 22.95 8.85 13.84
N ALA A 110 23.56 7.71 13.50
CA ALA A 110 23.30 7.01 12.24
C ALA A 110 21.84 6.50 12.19
N THR A 111 21.24 6.56 11.00
CA THR A 111 19.91 6.02 10.70
C THR A 111 20.03 4.58 10.21
N GLY A 112 19.53 3.61 10.98
CA GLY A 112 19.66 2.18 10.61
C GLY A 112 21.01 1.62 11.02
N ASN A 113 21.01 0.51 11.75
CA ASN A 113 22.22 -0.22 12.15
C ASN A 113 22.30 -1.65 11.58
N HIS A 114 21.21 -2.17 11.00
CA HIS A 114 21.22 -3.48 10.33
C HIS A 114 21.08 -3.38 8.81
N GLN A 115 20.52 -2.28 8.31
CA GLN A 115 20.33 -2.01 6.89
C GLN A 115 20.53 -0.52 6.58
N PRO A 116 20.92 -0.17 5.34
CA PRO A 116 21.06 1.23 4.93
C PRO A 116 19.71 1.98 5.02
N PRO A 117 19.74 3.32 5.02
CA PRO A 117 18.55 4.13 4.83
C PRO A 117 17.82 3.76 3.54
N ASN A 118 16.50 3.70 3.60
CA ASN A 118 15.65 3.31 2.47
C ASN A 118 14.60 4.36 2.07
N ALA A 119 14.35 5.33 2.94
CA ALA A 119 13.42 6.42 2.68
C ALA A 119 14.01 7.75 3.14
N ALA A 120 13.66 8.81 2.42
CA ALA A 120 14.06 10.17 2.74
C ALA A 120 12.94 11.16 2.40
N ALA A 121 12.91 12.26 3.13
CA ALA A 121 12.08 13.42 2.86
C ALA A 121 12.95 14.67 3.01
N VAL A 122 12.58 15.77 2.36
CA VAL A 122 13.35 17.01 2.42
C VAL A 122 12.40 18.19 2.50
N ASP A 123 12.76 19.20 3.27
CA ASP A 123 12.14 20.52 3.22
C ASP A 123 13.23 21.61 3.19
N ALA A 124 12.81 22.88 3.25
CA ALA A 124 13.72 24.01 3.23
C ALA A 124 14.71 24.05 4.42
N THR A 125 14.48 23.26 5.46
CA THR A 125 15.24 23.27 6.72
C THR A 125 16.13 22.04 6.89
N GLY A 126 15.97 21.00 6.06
CA GLY A 126 16.85 19.84 6.13
C GLY A 126 16.38 18.58 5.42
N LEU A 127 17.23 17.57 5.51
CA LEU A 127 17.03 16.21 5.02
C LEU A 127 16.62 15.29 6.18
N TYR A 128 15.57 14.53 5.97
CA TYR A 128 15.03 13.55 6.90
C TYR A 128 15.29 12.16 6.32
N ARG A 129 15.73 11.22 7.16
CA ARG A 129 16.04 9.85 6.75
C ARG A 129 15.48 8.84 7.73
N GLN A 130 15.11 7.69 7.19
CA GLN A 130 14.64 6.52 7.95
C GLN A 130 15.44 5.27 7.56
N GLY A 131 15.65 4.38 8.54
CA GLY A 131 16.34 3.11 8.35
C GLY A 131 15.36 1.98 8.04
N SER A 132 15.77 1.06 7.16
CA SER A 132 14.97 -0.11 6.79
C SER A 132 14.88 -1.14 7.91
N VAL A 133 15.94 -1.31 8.70
CA VAL A 133 15.97 -2.21 9.86
C VAL A 133 16.86 -1.60 10.93
N ASN A 134 16.26 -1.40 12.10
CA ASN A 134 16.90 -0.81 13.27
C ASN A 134 16.66 -1.69 14.50
N GLU A 135 17.70 -1.87 15.32
CA GLU A 135 17.62 -2.47 16.65
C GLU A 135 18.29 -1.52 17.64
N GLY A 136 17.54 -0.93 18.58
CA GLY A 136 18.09 -0.01 19.58
C GLY A 136 18.67 1.31 19.06
N ALA A 137 18.61 1.57 17.74
CA ALA A 137 19.22 2.73 17.08
C ALA A 137 18.23 3.87 16.79
N HIS A 138 18.74 5.00 16.30
CA HIS A 138 17.95 6.18 15.93
C HIS A 138 17.13 5.92 14.66
N TRP A 139 15.82 6.15 14.72
CA TRP A 139 14.87 5.81 13.64
C TRP A 139 14.75 6.90 12.60
N GLY A 140 14.26 8.07 13.03
CA GLY A 140 14.14 9.27 12.23
C GLY A 140 15.30 10.20 12.57
N VAL A 141 16.08 10.56 11.56
CA VAL A 141 17.20 11.49 11.73
C VAL A 141 17.01 12.65 10.77
N LYS A 142 17.15 13.87 11.29
CA LYS A 142 17.22 15.08 10.47
C LYS A 142 18.63 15.65 10.46
N THR A 143 19.12 15.98 9.28
CA THR A 143 20.32 16.80 9.09
C THR A 143 19.94 18.11 8.42
N ASP A 144 20.78 19.13 8.56
CA ASP A 144 20.77 20.23 7.59
C ASP A 144 21.30 19.75 6.23
N LEU A 145 21.34 20.67 5.26
CA LEU A 145 21.77 20.37 3.89
C LEU A 145 23.30 20.20 3.77
N ASP A 146 24.06 20.62 4.78
CA ASP A 146 25.51 20.41 4.86
C ASP A 146 25.85 19.08 5.57
N GLY A 147 24.84 18.34 6.04
CA GLY A 147 24.98 17.01 6.62
C GLY A 147 25.16 16.99 8.13
N ARG A 148 25.07 18.14 8.82
CA ARG A 148 25.11 18.18 10.29
C ARG A 148 23.77 17.69 10.85
N THR A 149 23.84 16.72 11.76
CA THR A 149 22.66 16.23 12.49
C THR A 149 22.05 17.33 13.35
N LEU A 150 20.76 17.58 13.13
CA LEU A 150 19.95 18.53 13.90
C LEU A 150 19.27 17.81 15.07
N TRP A 151 18.65 16.66 14.79
CA TRP A 151 18.04 15.82 15.81
C TRP A 151 17.93 14.36 15.37
N VAL A 152 17.72 13.51 16.36
CA VAL A 152 17.26 12.14 16.24
C VAL A 152 15.94 12.04 16.98
N ASN A 153 14.94 11.36 16.42
CA ASN A 153 13.64 11.27 17.07
C ASN A 153 13.73 10.48 18.39
N ASP A 154 12.84 10.77 19.32
CA ASP A 154 12.73 10.10 20.62
C ASP A 154 11.97 8.76 20.55
N ARG A 155 11.71 8.28 19.33
CA ARG A 155 10.92 7.07 19.03
C ARG A 155 11.42 5.80 19.71
N HIS A 156 12.74 5.64 19.90
CA HIS A 156 13.30 4.47 20.60
C HIS A 156 12.66 4.25 21.98
N GLN A 157 12.23 5.32 22.67
CA GLN A 157 11.54 5.21 23.95
C GLN A 157 10.13 4.61 23.78
N ALA A 158 9.44 4.95 22.69
CA ALA A 158 8.07 4.50 22.42
C ALA A 158 7.98 3.07 21.86
N ASP A 159 8.95 2.63 21.05
CA ASP A 159 9.03 1.27 20.49
C ASP A 159 10.48 0.88 20.12
N PRO A 160 11.20 0.15 20.99
CA PRO A 160 12.63 -0.12 20.81
C PRO A 160 12.95 -1.31 19.90
N TRP A 161 11.93 -2.09 19.48
CA TRP A 161 12.13 -3.37 18.80
C TRP A 161 12.18 -3.22 17.27
N ILE A 162 12.62 -4.29 16.61
CA ILE A 162 12.87 -4.32 15.17
C ILE A 162 11.58 -4.09 14.37
N CYS A 163 11.38 -2.85 13.94
CA CYS A 163 10.37 -2.47 12.96
C CYS A 163 11.05 -2.15 11.61
N GLY A 164 10.47 -2.60 10.50
CA GLY A 164 11.05 -2.26 9.20
C GLY A 164 10.61 -0.87 8.79
N GLY A 165 11.49 0.09 8.52
CA GLY A 165 11.02 1.33 7.88
C GLY A 165 10.61 1.08 6.43
N GLU A 166 9.57 1.74 5.93
CA GLU A 166 9.09 1.54 4.55
C GLU A 166 9.10 2.84 3.74
N ALA A 167 8.49 3.92 4.25
CA ALA A 167 8.37 5.19 3.55
C ALA A 167 8.37 6.38 4.52
N LEU A 168 8.76 7.55 4.03
CA LEU A 168 8.90 8.76 4.81
C LEU A 168 8.27 9.95 4.08
N THR A 169 7.46 10.75 4.77
CA THR A 169 6.87 11.94 4.15
C THR A 169 6.63 13.09 5.12
N LEU A 170 6.36 14.27 4.57
CA LEU A 170 6.13 15.51 5.32
C LEU A 170 4.76 16.09 4.98
N VAL A 171 4.03 16.53 6.01
CA VAL A 171 2.79 17.32 5.85
C VAL A 171 2.81 18.44 6.88
N ASN A 172 2.82 19.69 6.41
CA ASN A 172 2.64 20.89 7.24
C ASN A 172 3.51 20.93 8.51
N GLY A 173 4.83 20.69 8.37
CA GLY A 173 5.78 20.72 9.47
C GLY A 173 5.79 19.47 10.36
N ARG A 174 5.11 18.39 9.94
CA ARG A 174 5.08 17.09 10.61
C ARG A 174 5.71 16.03 9.72
N LEU A 175 6.58 15.23 10.30
CA LEU A 175 7.19 14.06 9.67
C LEU A 175 6.32 12.84 9.94
N PHE A 176 6.15 11.98 8.94
CA PHE A 176 5.46 10.69 9.06
C PHE A 176 6.33 9.56 8.52
N GLU A 177 6.59 8.57 9.37
CA GLU A 177 7.35 7.35 9.12
C GLU A 177 6.37 6.19 8.98
N LEU A 178 6.21 5.66 7.76
CA LEU A 178 5.52 4.40 7.53
C LEU A 178 6.42 3.23 7.91
N MET A 179 5.86 2.32 8.67
CA MET A 179 6.48 1.06 9.03
C MET A 179 5.97 -0.08 8.18
N ARG A 180 6.82 -1.08 8.04
CA ARG A 180 6.62 -2.30 7.26
C ARG A 180 5.56 -3.23 7.83
N ASP A 181 5.09 -2.95 9.05
CA ASP A 181 3.90 -3.57 9.62
C ASP A 181 2.62 -2.76 9.35
N GLY A 182 2.68 -1.67 8.59
CA GLY A 182 1.56 -0.81 8.23
C GLY A 182 1.19 0.24 9.27
N THR A 183 1.97 0.36 10.34
CA THR A 183 1.80 1.44 11.32
C THR A 183 2.51 2.72 10.87
N VAL A 184 2.01 3.89 11.29
CA VAL A 184 2.62 5.19 11.01
C VAL A 184 2.97 5.89 12.31
N TYR A 185 4.24 6.30 12.38
CA TYR A 185 4.74 7.20 13.42
C TYR A 185 4.80 8.62 12.88
N GLY A 186 4.46 9.61 13.71
CA GLY A 186 4.44 11.01 13.39
C GLY A 186 5.24 11.78 14.43
N ALA A 187 6.11 12.66 13.95
CA ALA A 187 6.97 13.51 14.77
C ALA A 187 6.92 14.97 14.30
N ASP A 188 7.08 15.89 15.25
CA ASP A 188 7.27 17.31 14.92
C ASP A 188 8.58 17.46 14.12
N ALA A 189 8.51 18.03 12.93
CA ALA A 189 9.65 18.03 12.01
C ALA A 189 10.78 18.99 12.43
N THR A 190 10.51 19.88 13.39
CA THR A 190 11.50 20.83 13.94
C THR A 190 12.27 20.19 15.09
N THR A 191 11.57 19.49 15.97
CA THR A 191 12.11 18.99 17.24
C THR A 191 12.42 17.49 17.22
N GLY A 192 11.86 16.73 16.29
CA GLY A 192 11.95 15.27 16.26
C GLY A 192 11.08 14.58 17.31
N ARG A 193 10.29 15.33 18.09
CA ARG A 193 9.44 14.78 19.16
C ARG A 193 8.26 14.04 18.54
N VAL A 194 8.16 12.75 18.83
CA VAL A 194 7.06 11.91 18.39
C VAL A 194 5.77 12.37 19.06
N PHE A 195 4.72 12.59 18.26
CA PHE A 195 3.37 12.90 18.73
C PHE A 195 2.40 11.71 18.52
N THR A 196 2.82 10.69 17.79
CA THR A 196 2.15 9.37 17.74
C THR A 196 2.98 8.33 18.52
N GLY A 197 3.29 8.59 19.78
CA GLY A 197 4.07 7.65 20.58
C GLY A 197 4.65 8.18 21.88
N SER A 198 4.11 7.71 23.01
CA SER A 198 4.83 7.32 24.24
C SER A 198 4.03 6.19 24.94
N ASP A 199 4.67 5.50 25.89
CA ASP A 199 4.56 4.07 26.30
C ASP A 199 3.17 3.53 26.73
N THR A 200 2.23 4.43 26.96
CA THR A 200 0.81 4.17 27.10
C THR A 200 0.12 5.31 26.39
N GLN A 201 -0.19 5.11 25.12
CA GLN A 201 -0.75 6.11 24.23
C GLN A 201 0.12 7.37 23.96
N PRO A 202 0.03 7.92 22.74
CA PRO A 202 -0.81 7.43 21.64
C PRO A 202 -0.15 6.27 20.89
N LYS A 203 -0.96 5.25 20.56
CA LYS A 203 -0.55 4.15 19.68
C LYS A 203 -0.19 4.73 18.29
N PRO A 204 0.79 4.16 17.56
CA PRO A 204 1.00 4.57 16.18
C PRO A 204 -0.29 4.37 15.39
N TRP A 205 -0.51 5.21 14.38
CA TRP A 205 -1.69 5.07 13.55
C TRP A 205 -1.61 3.77 12.75
N ASN A 206 -2.73 3.08 12.61
CA ASN A 206 -2.80 1.87 11.81
C ASN A 206 -3.42 2.20 10.46
N LEU A 207 -2.62 2.16 9.41
CA LEU A 207 -3.07 2.39 8.04
C LEU A 207 -3.20 1.06 7.29
N ARG A 208 -3.40 -0.08 7.97
CA ARG A 208 -3.70 -1.33 7.27
C ARG A 208 -5.06 -1.27 6.58
N TRP A 209 -5.18 -2.01 5.48
CA TRP A 209 -6.41 -2.18 4.74
C TRP A 209 -7.48 -2.87 5.58
N GLU A 210 -8.58 -2.18 5.90
CA GLU A 210 -9.58 -2.64 6.88
C GLU A 210 -10.71 -3.52 6.29
N SER A 211 -10.66 -3.93 5.03
CA SER A 211 -11.81 -4.65 4.42
C SER A 211 -11.92 -6.15 4.72
N TYR A 212 -11.11 -6.75 5.61
CA TYR A 212 -11.19 -8.20 5.85
C TYR A 212 -10.78 -8.63 7.27
N VAL A 213 -11.67 -9.33 7.96
CA VAL A 213 -11.39 -10.01 9.23
C VAL A 213 -11.21 -11.50 8.96
N ALA A 214 -10.03 -12.05 9.25
CA ALA A 214 -9.77 -13.47 9.03
C ALA A 214 -10.58 -14.35 10.01
N PRO A 215 -11.17 -15.47 9.56
CA PRO A 215 -11.88 -16.41 10.44
C PRO A 215 -10.98 -16.98 11.55
N ALA A 216 -11.59 -17.37 12.67
CA ALA A 216 -10.91 -18.07 13.74
C ALA A 216 -10.27 -19.37 13.23
N GLY A 217 -9.04 -19.68 13.69
CA GLY A 217 -8.29 -20.88 13.27
C GLY A 217 -7.45 -20.72 12.00
N THR A 218 -7.36 -19.51 11.44
CA THR A 218 -6.42 -19.21 10.34
C THR A 218 -4.97 -19.53 10.75
N SER A 219 -4.26 -20.34 9.97
CA SER A 219 -2.87 -20.74 10.26
C SER A 219 -1.92 -19.55 10.28
N ASP A 220 -0.79 -19.68 10.99
CA ASP A 220 0.20 -18.60 11.10
C ASP A 220 0.76 -18.17 9.74
N ASP A 221 0.97 -19.10 8.81
CA ASP A 221 1.43 -18.76 7.45
C ASP A 221 0.38 -17.98 6.67
N ALA A 222 -0.90 -18.33 6.81
CA ALA A 222 -1.97 -17.55 6.21
C ALA A 222 -2.07 -16.15 6.86
N ARG A 223 -1.86 -16.03 8.17
CA ARG A 223 -1.77 -14.73 8.87
C ARG A 223 -0.58 -13.90 8.40
N ARG A 224 0.59 -14.49 8.16
CA ARG A 224 1.78 -13.80 7.62
C ARG A 224 1.55 -13.28 6.21
N LYS A 225 1.04 -14.13 5.30
CA LYS A 225 0.72 -13.72 3.92
C LYS A 225 -0.31 -12.59 3.91
N ARG A 226 -1.32 -12.67 4.78
CA ARG A 226 -2.33 -11.62 4.96
C ARG A 226 -1.73 -10.31 5.49
N SER A 227 -0.84 -10.40 6.47
CA SER A 227 -0.17 -9.23 7.04
C SER A 227 0.61 -8.43 5.99
N ILE A 228 1.17 -9.11 4.99
CA ILE A 228 1.82 -8.48 3.83
C ILE A 228 0.81 -7.88 2.85
N ALA A 229 -0.36 -8.50 2.68
CA ALA A 229 -1.40 -7.99 1.78
C ALA A 229 -2.11 -6.75 2.31
N GLU A 230 -2.27 -6.64 3.64
CA GLU A 230 -3.02 -5.56 4.29
C GLU A 230 -2.21 -4.28 4.49
N ARG A 231 -0.89 -4.33 4.44
CA ARG A 231 -0.08 -3.13 4.72
C ARG A 231 0.02 -2.23 3.49
N PRO A 232 0.06 -0.91 3.68
CA PRO A 232 0.55 -0.03 2.63
C PRO A 232 2.03 -0.29 2.37
N HIS A 233 2.47 -0.05 1.15
CA HIS A 233 3.87 -0.17 0.71
C HIS A 233 4.54 1.17 0.48
N ASP A 234 3.76 2.25 0.44
CA ASP A 234 4.27 3.60 0.27
C ASP A 234 3.36 4.61 0.96
N LEU A 235 3.90 5.78 1.27
CA LEU A 235 3.22 6.87 1.94
C LEU A 235 3.69 8.21 1.37
N ALA A 236 2.75 9.01 0.86
CA ALA A 236 3.00 10.38 0.41
C ALA A 236 2.21 11.39 1.22
N GLY A 237 2.70 12.63 1.27
CA GLY A 237 2.06 13.75 1.93
C GLY A 237 1.39 14.68 0.91
N ASP A 238 0.15 15.07 1.20
CA ASP A 238 -0.58 16.13 0.51
C ASP A 238 -0.70 17.33 1.47
N ALA A 239 0.32 18.19 1.43
CA ALA A 239 0.39 19.37 2.29
C ALA A 239 -0.77 20.35 2.07
N ALA A 240 -1.24 20.48 0.82
CA ALA A 240 -2.30 21.42 0.46
C ALA A 240 -3.63 21.06 1.14
N ASN A 241 -3.94 19.77 1.26
CA ASN A 241 -5.16 19.29 1.91
C ASN A 241 -4.93 18.79 3.35
N GLY A 242 -3.68 18.73 3.81
CA GLY A 242 -3.33 18.19 5.13
C GLY A 242 -3.58 16.69 5.24
N LEU A 243 -3.32 15.94 4.17
CA LEU A 243 -3.61 14.51 4.08
C LEU A 243 -2.32 13.68 3.92
N LEU A 244 -2.40 12.44 4.36
CA LEU A 244 -1.50 11.36 3.99
C LEU A 244 -2.17 10.50 2.93
N VAL A 245 -1.39 10.02 1.97
CA VAL A 245 -1.84 9.14 0.88
C VAL A 245 -1.05 7.84 0.97
N ALA A 246 -1.70 6.75 1.36
CA ALA A 246 -1.07 5.44 1.48
C ALA A 246 -1.39 4.58 0.25
N ALA A 247 -0.38 3.86 -0.26
CA ALA A 247 -0.52 3.00 -1.42
C ALA A 247 -0.58 1.52 -1.05
N TYR A 248 -1.59 0.82 -1.56
CA TYR A 248 -1.84 -0.60 -1.36
C TYR A 248 -1.74 -1.32 -2.71
N PRO A 249 -0.54 -1.65 -3.18
CA PRO A 249 -0.36 -2.26 -4.50
C PRO A 249 -1.08 -3.61 -4.62
N GLN A 250 -1.24 -4.36 -3.52
CA GLN A 250 -1.99 -5.61 -3.48
C GLN A 250 -3.50 -5.43 -3.69
N HIS A 251 -3.99 -4.20 -3.56
CA HIS A 251 -5.39 -3.83 -3.73
C HIS A 251 -5.60 -2.88 -4.91
N ASP A 252 -4.52 -2.56 -5.66
CA ASP A 252 -4.52 -1.55 -6.72
C ASP A 252 -5.20 -0.24 -6.27
N ALA A 253 -4.95 0.15 -5.02
CA ALA A 253 -5.68 1.22 -4.37
C ALA A 253 -4.73 2.20 -3.67
N ILE A 254 -5.21 3.43 -3.53
CA ILE A 254 -4.67 4.42 -2.60
C ILE A 254 -5.80 4.84 -1.66
N ALA A 255 -5.45 5.19 -0.42
CA ALA A 255 -6.39 5.74 0.54
C ALA A 255 -5.81 7.00 1.17
N TRP A 256 -6.70 7.93 1.51
CA TRP A 256 -6.35 9.19 2.14
C TRP A 256 -6.64 9.13 3.63
N PHE A 257 -5.75 9.72 4.42
CA PHE A 257 -5.87 9.80 5.86
C PHE A 257 -5.62 11.24 6.29
N ASP A 258 -6.37 11.72 7.27
CA ASP A 258 -6.16 13.03 7.85
C ASP A 258 -4.81 13.05 8.59
N ALA A 259 -3.91 13.95 8.20
CA ALA A 259 -2.58 14.03 8.81
C ALA A 259 -2.63 14.58 10.25
N ARG A 260 -3.80 14.93 10.78
CA ARG A 260 -3.97 15.39 12.17
C ARG A 260 -4.15 14.25 13.15
N ASP A 261 -4.99 13.30 12.81
CA ASP A 261 -5.45 12.22 13.69
C ASP A 261 -5.34 10.80 13.09
N GLY A 262 -4.92 10.66 11.83
CA GLY A 262 -4.73 9.38 11.16
C GLY A 262 -6.03 8.72 10.70
N ARG A 263 -7.18 9.40 10.80
CA ARG A 263 -8.47 8.86 10.37
C ARG A 263 -8.54 8.82 8.84
N GLN A 264 -9.01 7.71 8.28
CA GLN A 264 -9.30 7.62 6.84
C GLN A 264 -10.41 8.61 6.44
N VAL A 265 -10.24 9.29 5.30
CA VAL A 265 -11.18 10.28 4.75
C VAL A 265 -11.75 9.88 3.40
#